data_AF-A0A7H4P2H4-F1
#
_entry.id   AF-A0A7H4P2H4-F1
#
_cell.length_a   1.000
_cell.length_b   1.000
_cell.length_c   1.000
_cell.angle_alpha   90.00
_cell.angle_beta   90.00
_cell.angle_gamma   90.00
#
_symmetry.space_group_name_H-M   'P 1'
#
loop_
_entity.id
_entity.type
_entity.pdbx_description
1 polymer ?
#
loop_
_entity_poly.entity_id
_entity_poly.type
_entity_poly.pdbx_seq_one_letter_code
_entity_poly.pdbx_strand_id
1 'polypeptide(L)'
;MQTWAEAFDARIYLHASDREWIMRDSPAITLWEGDALEILPAVRLLRLGGHFAGGTVLHWAKDDGIMLAGDIIQVTPGAHAVSFMWSYPNLLPLAAASVEKIVERLGDTPFEALYGAFEGQKRHEKCPADRFRFSAEISGLPEYDGAPLRARRLRLIPRRHRRRSTTPGRR
;
A
#
# COMPACT_ATOMS: atom_id res chain seq x y z
N MET A 1 19.76 -10.78 6.64
CA MET A 1 18.96 -10.68 7.88
C MET A 1 19.35 -11.72 8.93
N GLN A 2 19.56 -13.01 8.59
CA GLN A 2 19.82 -14.07 9.58
C GLN A 2 21.06 -13.80 10.45
N THR A 3 22.15 -13.28 9.87
CA THR A 3 23.36 -12.90 10.62
C THR A 3 23.09 -11.78 11.63
N TRP A 4 22.18 -10.84 11.30
CA TRP A 4 21.75 -9.81 12.24
C TRP A 4 20.84 -10.38 13.33
N ALA A 5 19.93 -11.29 12.97
CA ALA A 5 19.08 -11.98 13.93
C ALA A 5 19.92 -12.75 14.97
N GLU A 6 20.98 -13.43 14.54
CA GLU A 6 21.93 -14.09 15.43
C GLU A 6 22.68 -13.10 16.32
N ALA A 7 23.21 -12.01 15.74
CA ALA A 7 23.97 -11.01 16.49
C ALA A 7 23.14 -10.28 17.57
N PHE A 8 21.82 -10.18 17.38
CA PHE A 8 20.90 -9.46 18.28
C PHE A 8 19.94 -10.35 19.05
N ASP A 9 20.07 -11.68 18.95
CA ASP A 9 19.10 -12.65 19.50
C ASP A 9 17.64 -12.30 19.15
N ALA A 10 17.41 -11.98 17.87
CA ALA A 10 16.16 -11.41 17.38
C ALA A 10 15.39 -12.39 16.46
N ARG A 11 14.06 -12.32 16.52
CA ARG A 11 13.18 -13.03 15.58
C ARG A 11 13.03 -12.26 14.27
N ILE A 12 12.91 -13.01 13.18
CA ILE A 12 12.55 -12.50 11.85
C ILE A 12 11.12 -12.93 11.56
N TYR A 13 10.19 -11.99 11.46
CA TYR A 13 8.81 -12.29 11.07
C TYR A 13 8.64 -12.12 9.56
N LEU A 14 8.18 -13.17 8.88
CA LEU A 14 7.85 -13.15 7.46
C LEU A 14 6.43 -13.70 7.26
N HIS A 15 5.63 -13.09 6.40
CA HIS A 15 4.30 -13.62 6.12
C HIS A 15 4.41 -14.92 5.30
N ALA A 16 3.59 -15.93 5.62
CA ALA A 16 3.66 -17.26 5.03
C ALA A 16 3.40 -17.27 3.51
N SER A 17 2.68 -16.28 2.99
CA SER A 17 2.49 -16.11 1.53
C SER A 17 3.79 -15.88 0.77
N ASP A 18 4.85 -15.43 1.43
CA ASP A 18 6.14 -15.18 0.79
C ASP A 18 7.15 -16.32 1.05
N ARG A 19 6.69 -17.47 1.57
CA ARG A 19 7.54 -18.62 1.91
C ARG A 19 8.43 -19.08 0.75
N GLU A 20 7.89 -19.11 -0.46
CA GLU A 20 8.64 -19.56 -1.65
C GLU A 20 9.85 -18.68 -1.99
N TRP A 21 9.86 -17.43 -1.51
CA TRP A 21 10.93 -16.47 -1.73
C TRP A 21 12.06 -16.57 -0.69
N ILE A 22 11.96 -17.47 0.29
CA ILE A 22 13.00 -17.69 1.30
C ILE A 22 14.17 -18.46 0.68
N MET A 23 15.28 -17.76 0.44
CA MET A 23 16.48 -18.35 -0.18
C MET A 23 17.43 -18.99 0.83
N ARG A 24 17.37 -18.57 2.10
CA ARG A 24 18.20 -19.10 3.18
C ARG A 24 17.36 -19.29 4.43
N ASP A 25 17.13 -20.56 4.77
CA ASP A 25 16.45 -20.95 5.99
C ASP A 25 17.23 -20.50 7.23
N SER A 26 16.48 -20.33 8.33
CA SER A 26 17.04 -20.01 9.64
C SER A 26 16.00 -20.30 10.73
N PRO A 27 16.43 -20.82 11.90
CA PRO A 27 15.53 -21.01 13.04
C PRO A 27 14.98 -19.69 13.61
N ALA A 28 15.59 -18.55 13.27
CA ALA A 28 15.09 -17.23 13.68
C ALA A 28 13.85 -16.79 12.86
N ILE A 29 13.57 -17.45 11.72
CA ILE A 29 12.42 -17.12 10.88
C ILE A 29 11.15 -17.68 11.51
N THR A 30 10.21 -16.79 11.82
CA THR A 30 8.85 -17.10 12.23
C THR A 30 7.92 -16.73 11.10
N LEU A 31 7.28 -17.75 10.51
CA LEU A 31 6.23 -17.53 9.53
C LEU A 31 4.91 -17.25 10.23
N TRP A 32 4.17 -16.27 9.72
CA TRP A 32 2.87 -15.89 10.25
C TRP A 32 1.81 -15.79 9.15
N GLU A 33 0.55 -15.90 9.52
CA GLU A 33 -0.59 -15.95 8.62
C GLU A 33 -1.69 -14.97 9.03
N GLY A 34 -2.60 -14.69 8.10
CA GLY A 34 -3.72 -13.76 8.31
C GLY A 34 -3.40 -12.33 7.91
N ASP A 35 -4.28 -11.41 8.28
CA ASP A 35 -4.13 -10.00 7.90
C ASP A 35 -3.40 -9.15 8.96
N ALA A 36 -3.32 -9.64 10.20
CA ALA A 36 -2.60 -8.98 11.27
C ALA A 36 -2.01 -9.97 12.28
N LEU A 37 -0.84 -9.63 12.83
CA LEU A 37 -0.19 -10.35 13.94
C LEU A 37 0.30 -9.34 14.98
N GLU A 38 -0.08 -9.51 16.24
CA GLU A 38 0.52 -8.76 17.35
C GLU A 38 1.82 -9.43 17.78
N ILE A 39 2.93 -8.68 17.79
CA ILE A 39 4.27 -9.19 18.12
C ILE A 39 4.79 -8.68 19.47
N LEU A 40 4.28 -7.53 19.93
CA LEU A 40 4.50 -6.93 21.25
C LEU A 40 3.24 -6.14 21.63
N PRO A 41 3.05 -5.76 22.91
CA PRO A 41 1.94 -4.90 23.29
C PRO A 41 1.86 -3.64 22.42
N ALA A 42 0.70 -3.45 21.77
CA ALA A 42 0.43 -2.34 20.85
C ALA A 42 1.28 -2.33 19.56
N VAL A 43 2.09 -3.36 19.28
CA VAL A 43 2.88 -3.48 18.05
C VAL A 43 2.37 -4.64 17.22
N ARG A 44 1.90 -4.33 16.02
CA ARG A 44 1.26 -5.28 15.10
C ARG A 44 1.89 -5.20 13.72
N LEU A 45 2.06 -6.37 13.11
CA LEU A 45 2.32 -6.52 11.69
C LEU A 45 0.98 -6.55 10.97
N LEU A 46 0.87 -5.82 9.86
CA LEU A 46 -0.30 -5.80 8.98
C LEU A 46 0.12 -6.26 7.60
N ARG A 47 -0.56 -7.27 7.06
CA ARG A 47 -0.31 -7.77 5.71
C ARG A 47 -1.14 -6.95 4.73
N LEU A 48 -0.50 -6.02 4.03
CA LEU A 48 -1.17 -5.22 3.00
C LEU A 48 -1.04 -5.83 1.61
N GLY A 49 0.00 -6.65 1.37
CA GLY A 49 0.35 -7.14 0.05
C GLY A 49 1.04 -6.06 -0.79
N GLY A 50 0.83 -6.07 -2.10
CA GLY A 50 1.48 -5.14 -3.03
C GLY A 50 2.32 -5.91 -4.02
N HIS A 51 3.62 -5.59 -4.08
CA HIS A 51 4.54 -6.30 -4.98
C HIS A 51 4.88 -7.72 -4.53
N PHE A 52 4.71 -8.03 -3.24
CA PHE A 52 4.62 -9.39 -2.71
C PHE A 52 3.27 -9.63 -2.06
N ALA A 53 2.78 -10.87 -2.09
CA ALA A 53 1.48 -11.23 -1.52
C ALA A 53 1.44 -11.11 0.01
N GLY A 54 2.58 -11.36 0.65
CA GLY A 54 2.82 -11.18 2.08
C GLY A 54 3.39 -9.82 2.48
N GLY A 55 3.41 -8.84 1.57
CA GLY A 55 3.87 -7.47 1.84
C GLY A 55 3.33 -6.92 3.16
N THR A 56 4.23 -6.56 4.07
CA THR A 56 3.93 -6.30 5.49
C THR A 56 4.36 -4.90 5.90
N VAL A 57 3.52 -4.22 6.67
CA VAL A 57 3.87 -2.99 7.39
C VAL A 57 3.80 -3.22 8.90
N LEU A 58 4.53 -2.42 9.68
CA LEU A 58 4.43 -2.43 11.13
C LEU A 58 3.62 -1.24 11.61
N HIS A 59 2.60 -1.50 12.41
CA HIS A 59 1.82 -0.50 13.13
C HIS A 59 2.15 -0.55 14.61
N TRP A 60 2.50 0.59 15.18
CA TRP A 60 2.70 0.76 16.61
C TRP A 60 1.66 1.73 17.15
N ALA A 61 0.69 1.21 17.90
CA ALA A 61 -0.43 1.97 18.48
C ALA A 61 -0.03 2.73 19.77
N LYS A 62 1.20 3.24 19.83
CA LYS A 62 1.66 4.13 20.90
C LYS A 62 1.38 5.57 20.49
N ASP A 63 0.95 6.38 21.46
CA ASP A 63 0.54 7.77 21.26
C ASP A 63 -0.56 7.85 20.16
N ASP A 64 -0.45 8.76 19.18
CA ASP A 64 -1.37 8.86 18.05
C ASP A 64 -1.07 7.86 16.90
N GLY A 65 -0.13 6.93 17.10
CA GLY A 65 0.18 5.81 16.21
C GLY A 65 1.31 6.08 15.23
N ILE A 66 2.14 5.05 15.00
CA ILE A 66 3.27 5.07 14.07
C ILE A 66 3.14 3.92 13.08
N MET A 67 3.36 4.21 11.80
CA MET A 67 3.42 3.23 10.71
C MET A 67 4.82 3.17 10.12
N LEU A 68 5.45 2.00 10.14
CA LEU A 68 6.68 1.71 9.40
C LEU A 68 6.29 0.91 8.16
N ALA A 69 6.21 1.58 7.03
CA ALA A 69 5.63 1.03 5.81
C ALA A 69 6.63 0.34 4.88
N GLY A 70 7.94 0.51 5.12
CA GLY A 70 8.95 0.00 4.21
C GLY A 70 8.75 0.56 2.80
N ASP A 71 8.72 -0.32 1.81
CA ASP A 71 8.47 -0.05 0.40
C ASP A 71 7.03 -0.43 -0.05
N ILE A 72 6.17 -0.84 0.89
CA ILE A 72 4.78 -1.18 0.60
C ILE A 72 3.95 0.08 0.33
N ILE A 73 4.21 1.14 1.12
CA ILE A 73 3.65 2.48 0.92
C ILE A 73 4.82 3.43 0.72
N GLN A 74 5.02 3.88 -0.51
CA GLN A 74 6.12 4.77 -0.85
C GLN A 74 5.77 6.19 -0.44
N VAL A 75 6.40 6.71 0.62
CA VAL A 75 6.27 8.14 0.98
C VAL A 75 7.04 8.96 -0.03
N THR A 76 6.37 9.88 -0.71
CA THR A 76 7.01 10.76 -1.70
C THR A 76 7.80 11.85 -0.99
N PRO A 77 9.14 11.91 -1.12
CA PRO A 77 9.94 12.94 -0.47
C PRO A 77 9.49 14.34 -0.90
N GLY A 78 9.28 15.23 0.06
CA GLY A 78 8.91 16.63 -0.20
C GLY A 78 7.48 16.85 -0.71
N ALA A 79 6.63 15.82 -0.76
CA ALA A 79 5.24 15.93 -1.21
C ALA A 79 4.25 15.37 -0.18
N HIS A 80 3.01 15.90 -0.19
CA HIS A 80 1.91 15.39 0.63
C HIS A 80 1.18 14.22 -0.06
N ALA A 81 1.93 13.23 -0.56
CA ALA A 81 1.39 12.10 -1.33
C ALA A 81 2.17 10.81 -1.07
N VAL A 82 1.54 9.68 -1.40
CA VAL A 82 2.15 8.36 -1.40
C VAL A 82 1.99 7.69 -2.76
N SER A 83 2.88 6.74 -3.07
CA SER A 83 2.87 5.92 -4.27
C SER A 83 2.94 4.43 -3.95
N PHE A 84 2.67 3.59 -4.95
CA PHE A 84 2.55 2.14 -4.84
C PHE A 84 3.18 1.51 -6.07
N MET A 85 4.27 0.75 -5.89
CA MET A 85 5.09 0.24 -6.98
C MET A 85 5.05 -1.28 -7.05
N TRP A 86 4.87 -1.82 -8.25
CA TRP A 86 5.05 -3.25 -8.52
C TRP A 86 6.53 -3.55 -8.77
N SER A 87 7.22 -2.69 -9.52
CA SER A 87 8.63 -2.84 -9.85
C SER A 87 9.36 -1.52 -9.69
N TYR A 88 10.17 -1.40 -8.64
CA TYR A 88 11.05 -0.25 -8.43
C TYR A 88 12.11 -0.09 -9.52
N PRO A 89 12.84 -1.15 -9.94
CA PRO A 89 13.87 -1.00 -10.97
C PRO A 89 13.34 -0.48 -12.31
N ASN A 90 12.10 -0.82 -12.65
CA ASN A 90 11.47 -0.44 -13.91
C ASN A 90 10.45 0.71 -13.76
N LEU A 91 10.30 1.26 -12.55
CA LEU A 91 9.32 2.29 -12.23
C LEU A 91 7.89 1.94 -12.65
N LEU A 92 7.49 0.67 -12.47
CA LEU A 92 6.13 0.22 -12.79
C LEU A 92 5.20 0.36 -11.59
N PRO A 93 4.06 1.08 -11.72
CA PRO A 93 3.11 1.23 -10.64
C PRO A 93 2.33 -0.06 -10.39
N LEU A 94 1.81 -0.21 -9.17
CA LEU A 94 0.80 -1.21 -8.87
C LEU A 94 -0.50 -0.89 -9.63
N ALA A 95 -1.20 -1.95 -10.05
CA ALA A 95 -2.54 -1.80 -10.62
C ALA A 95 -3.51 -1.20 -9.59
N ALA A 96 -4.45 -0.37 -10.04
CA ALA A 96 -5.41 0.32 -9.17
C ALA A 96 -6.16 -0.65 -8.23
N ALA A 97 -6.59 -1.81 -8.73
CA ALA A 97 -7.27 -2.83 -7.92
C ALA A 97 -6.39 -3.42 -6.80
N SER A 98 -5.06 -3.43 -6.97
CA SER A 98 -4.13 -3.84 -5.91
C SER A 98 -3.99 -2.75 -4.86
N VAL A 99 -3.96 -1.48 -5.27
CA VAL A 99 -3.96 -0.32 -4.36
C VAL A 99 -5.24 -0.27 -3.55
N GLU A 100 -6.41 -0.49 -4.16
CA GLU A 100 -7.69 -0.57 -3.46
C GLU A 100 -7.69 -1.62 -2.34
N LYS A 101 -7.13 -2.82 -2.60
CA LYS A 101 -6.99 -3.87 -1.58
C LYS A 101 -6.04 -3.49 -0.46
N ILE A 102 -4.97 -2.76 -0.76
CA ILE A 102 -4.05 -2.24 0.26
C ILE A 102 -4.79 -1.26 1.18
N VAL A 103 -5.54 -0.32 0.59
CA VAL A 103 -6.33 0.66 1.35
C VAL A 103 -7.42 -0.02 2.18
N GLU A 104 -8.11 -1.01 1.61
CA GLU A 104 -9.12 -1.81 2.33
C GLU A 104 -8.54 -2.53 3.54
N ARG A 105 -7.39 -3.20 3.38
CA ARG A 105 -6.70 -3.90 4.48
C ARG A 105 -6.14 -2.95 5.53
N LEU A 106 -5.69 -1.78 5.11
CA LEU A 106 -5.25 -0.74 6.04
C LEU A 106 -6.43 -0.21 6.87
N GLY A 107 -7.62 -0.15 6.28
CA GLY A 107 -8.88 0.15 6.96
C GLY A 107 -8.82 1.48 7.70
N ASP A 108 -9.43 1.55 8.89
CA ASP A 108 -9.41 2.74 9.75
C ASP A 108 -8.22 2.72 10.74
N THR A 109 -7.11 2.04 10.42
CA THR A 109 -5.94 1.95 11.32
C THR A 109 -5.36 3.35 11.58
N PRO A 110 -5.38 3.86 12.83
CA PRO A 110 -4.94 5.22 13.12
C PRO A 110 -3.41 5.30 13.22
N PHE A 111 -2.82 6.28 12.55
CA PHE A 111 -1.43 6.67 12.75
C PHE A 111 -1.24 8.15 12.42
N GLU A 112 -0.33 8.80 13.13
CA GLU A 112 0.08 10.20 12.91
C GLU A 112 1.47 10.29 12.28
N ALA A 113 2.29 9.24 12.43
CA ALA A 113 3.58 9.16 11.77
C ALA A 113 3.63 8.02 10.76
N LEU A 114 4.15 8.31 9.56
CA LEU A 114 4.42 7.32 8.52
C LEU A 114 5.88 7.41 8.10
N TYR A 115 6.58 6.28 8.17
CA TYR A 115 7.98 6.14 7.78
C TYR A 115 8.12 5.12 6.65
N GLY A 116 8.76 5.54 5.56
CA GLY A 116 9.17 4.66 4.46
C GLY A 116 10.53 4.00 4.72
N ALA A 117 11.03 3.28 3.72
CA ALA A 117 12.27 2.51 3.81
C ALA A 117 13.56 3.35 3.77
N PHE A 118 13.51 4.59 3.27
CA PHE A 118 14.71 5.38 2.97
C PHE A 118 14.73 6.76 3.65
N GLU A 119 15.92 7.36 3.71
CA GLU A 119 16.09 8.71 4.23
C GLU A 119 15.20 9.73 3.51
N GLY A 120 14.64 10.68 4.27
CA GLY A 120 13.70 11.68 3.75
C GLY A 120 12.26 11.18 3.56
N GLN A 121 11.98 9.88 3.73
CA GLN A 121 10.63 9.30 3.61
C GLN A 121 9.93 9.25 4.97
N LYS A 122 9.64 10.42 5.53
CA LYS A 122 8.91 10.55 6.80
C LYS A 122 7.78 11.57 6.68
N ARG A 123 6.65 11.26 7.30
CA ARG A 123 5.48 12.13 7.38
C ARG A 123 4.98 12.17 8.82
N HIS A 124 4.70 13.37 9.32
CA HIS A 124 4.12 13.63 10.63
C HIS A 124 2.87 14.49 10.45
N GLU A 125 1.69 13.88 10.56
CA GLU A 125 0.38 14.54 10.49
C GLU A 125 -0.68 13.48 10.81
N LYS A 126 -1.73 13.82 11.59
CA LYS A 126 -2.88 12.91 11.79
C LYS A 126 -3.44 12.45 10.46
N CYS A 127 -3.12 11.22 10.07
CA CYS A 127 -3.39 10.69 8.74
C CYS A 127 -4.28 9.47 8.89
N PRO A 128 -5.61 9.66 8.97
CA PRO A 128 -6.50 8.53 8.73
C PRO A 128 -6.21 7.99 7.32
N ALA A 129 -6.24 6.66 7.17
CA ALA A 129 -5.82 5.97 5.95
C ALA A 129 -6.61 6.41 4.70
N ASP A 130 -7.81 6.97 4.88
CA ASP A 130 -8.66 7.51 3.82
C ASP A 130 -8.19 8.88 3.27
N ARG A 131 -7.18 9.51 3.88
CA ARG A 131 -6.62 10.81 3.47
C ARG A 131 -5.35 10.74 2.64
N PHE A 132 -4.87 9.54 2.32
CA PHE A 132 -3.73 9.44 1.40
C PHE A 132 -4.10 9.97 0.02
N ARG A 133 -3.44 11.06 -0.41
CA ARG A 133 -3.48 11.48 -1.79
C ARG A 133 -2.56 10.55 -2.59
N PHE A 134 -3.18 9.77 -3.46
CA PHE A 134 -2.48 8.88 -4.38
C PHE A 134 -1.94 9.71 -5.55
N SER A 135 -0.63 9.75 -5.73
CA SER A 135 -0.04 10.24 -6.97
C SER A 135 -0.09 9.12 -8.02
N ALA A 136 -1.29 8.80 -8.50
CA ALA A 136 -1.48 7.81 -9.54
C ALA A 136 -1.94 8.51 -10.83
N GLU A 137 -1.01 9.09 -11.59
CA GLU A 137 -1.25 9.33 -13.02
C GLU A 137 -1.14 7.97 -13.75
N ILE A 138 -2.18 7.16 -13.64
CA ILE A 138 -2.35 5.98 -14.50
C ILE A 138 -3.09 6.46 -15.74
N SER A 139 -2.41 6.46 -16.89
CA SER A 139 -2.98 6.81 -18.19
C SER A 139 -4.25 5.98 -18.45
N GLY A 140 -5.42 6.62 -18.29
CA GLY A 140 -6.73 6.01 -18.55
C GLY A 140 -7.76 6.07 -17.41
N LEU A 141 -7.42 6.58 -16.23
CA LEU A 141 -8.40 6.88 -15.17
C LEU A 141 -8.71 8.39 -15.11
N PRO A 142 -9.95 8.80 -14.79
CA PRO A 142 -10.26 10.19 -14.55
C PRO A 142 -9.50 10.71 -13.34
N GLU A 143 -9.12 11.98 -13.40
CA GLU A 143 -8.43 12.75 -12.36
C GLU A 143 -9.10 12.55 -10.99
N TYR A 144 -8.32 12.20 -9.97
CA TYR A 144 -8.81 11.96 -8.61
C TYR A 144 -9.09 13.30 -7.90
N ASP A 145 -10.37 13.59 -7.60
CA ASP A 145 -10.83 14.89 -7.07
C ASP A 145 -10.56 15.15 -5.57
N GLY A 146 -9.91 14.21 -4.88
CA GLY A 146 -9.55 14.34 -3.46
C GLY A 146 -10.69 14.07 -2.46
N ALA A 147 -11.81 13.49 -2.88
CA ALA A 147 -12.85 13.03 -1.94
C ALA A 147 -12.43 11.75 -1.18
N PRO A 148 -12.69 11.65 0.15
CA PRO A 148 -12.41 10.45 0.94
C PRO A 148 -13.19 9.24 0.38
N LEU A 149 -12.55 8.06 0.41
CA LEU A 149 -13.10 6.79 -0.06
C LEU A 149 -14.20 6.25 0.88
N ARG A 150 -15.24 7.04 1.17
CA ARG A 150 -16.51 6.51 1.65
C ARG A 150 -17.55 6.62 0.54
N ALA A 151 -17.95 5.44 0.05
CA ALA A 151 -19.13 5.21 -0.79
C ALA A 151 -19.16 5.88 -2.17
N ARG A 152 -18.30 5.44 -3.10
CA ARG A 152 -18.70 5.42 -4.52
C ARG A 152 -19.05 3.99 -4.93
N ARG A 153 -20.33 3.64 -4.77
CA ARG A 153 -20.95 2.59 -5.60
C ARG A 153 -20.65 2.95 -7.04
N LEU A 154 -19.76 2.21 -7.71
CA LEU A 154 -19.50 2.35 -9.13
C LEU A 154 -20.82 2.12 -9.89
N ARG A 155 -21.50 3.20 -10.29
CA ARG A 155 -22.43 3.13 -11.42
C ARG A 155 -21.58 3.20 -12.67
N LEU A 156 -21.45 2.07 -13.37
CA LEU A 156 -20.99 2.09 -14.76
C LEU A 156 -21.93 2.98 -15.57
N ILE A 157 -21.42 4.09 -16.10
CA ILE A 157 -22.12 4.84 -17.14
C ILE A 157 -21.92 4.07 -18.46
N PRO A 158 -22.99 3.65 -19.16
CA PRO A 158 -22.82 2.94 -20.43
C PRO A 158 -22.22 3.89 -21.48
N ARG A 159 -21.23 3.39 -22.23
CA ARG A 159 -20.63 4.09 -23.37
C ARG A 159 -21.73 4.52 -24.35
N ARG A 160 -21.92 5.84 -24.54
CA ARG A 160 -22.69 6.34 -25.69
C ARG A 160 -21.90 6.01 -26.96
N HIS A 161 -22.41 5.10 -27.78
CA HIS A 161 -21.98 4.96 -29.16
C HIS A 161 -22.15 6.31 -29.87
N ARG A 162 -21.05 6.87 -30.38
CA ARG A 162 -21.10 7.96 -31.36
C ARG A 162 -21.90 7.48 -32.56
N ARG A 163 -23.14 7.96 -32.73
CA ARG A 163 -23.84 7.88 -34.01
C ARG A 163 -23.03 8.70 -35.01
N ARG A 164 -22.55 8.06 -36.08
CA ARG A 164 -22.05 8.76 -37.26
C ARG A 164 -23.23 9.53 -37.86
N SER A 165 -23.12 10.84 -37.94
CA SER A 165 -24.02 11.70 -38.70
C SER A 165 -23.76 11.46 -40.19
N THR A 166 -24.61 10.71 -40.85
CA THR A 166 -24.74 10.72 -42.31
C THR A 166 -25.74 11.80 -42.68
N THR A 167 -25.26 12.89 -43.27
CA THR A 167 -26.10 13.89 -43.94
C THR A 167 -26.23 13.46 -45.41
N PRO A 168 -27.44 13.18 -45.95
CA PRO A 168 -27.65 13.18 -47.39
C PRO A 168 -28.00 14.60 -47.84
N GLY A 169 -27.31 15.05 -48.89
CA GLY A 169 -27.47 16.36 -49.51
C GLY A 169 -28.88 16.63 -50.03
N ARG A 170 -29.25 17.91 -50.05
CA ARG A 170 -30.45 18.42 -50.73
C ARG A 170 -30.09 18.82 -52.16
N ARG A 171 -30.98 18.39 -53.07
CA ARG A 171 -31.21 18.74 -54.48
C ARG A 171 -30.29 18.09 -55.50
#